data_AF-A0A2E7S7R8-F1
#
_entry.id   AF-A0A2E7S7R8-F1
#
_cell.length_a   1.000
_cell.length_b   1.000
_cell.length_c   1.000
_cell.angle_alpha   90.00
_cell.angle_beta   90.00
_cell.angle_gamma   90.00
#
_symmetry.space_group_name_H-M   'P 1'
#
loop_
_entity.id
_entity.type
_entity.pdbx_description
1 polymer ?
#
loop_
_entity_poly.entity_id
_entity_poly.type
_entity_poly.pdbx_seq_one_letter_code
_entity_poly.pdbx_strand_id
1 'polypeptide(L)'
;MNKIVDVLFLIRPNAQFSVGDTFESLKWLDEEQTKPTKAEYDEGVKAYDAQAYARKREAEYPSIQECVHAILDDDLTALQEKRQAIKTKYPKS
;
A
#
# COMPACT_ATOMS: atom_id res chain seq x y z
N MET A 1 7.65 -7.38 5.12
CA MET A 1 6.26 -7.15 4.67
C MET A 1 5.89 -8.31 3.75
N ASN A 2 4.92 -9.13 4.13
CA ASN A 2 4.54 -10.31 3.34
C ASN A 2 3.39 -9.89 2.41
N LYS A 3 3.66 -9.79 1.10
CA LYS A 3 2.68 -9.36 0.09
C LYS A 3 1.38 -10.17 0.17
N ILE A 4 1.45 -11.47 0.47
CA ILE A 4 0.27 -12.32 0.57
C ILE A 4 -0.62 -11.85 1.73
N VAL A 5 -0.01 -11.60 2.89
CA VAL A 5 -0.70 -11.11 4.08
C VAL A 5 -1.33 -9.74 3.81
N ASP A 6 -0.60 -8.83 3.17
CA ASP A 6 -1.12 -7.50 2.84
C ASP A 6 -2.32 -7.57 1.88
N VAL A 7 -2.24 -8.43 0.85
CA VAL A 7 -3.34 -8.63 -0.10
C VAL A 7 -4.53 -9.27 0.61
N LEU A 8 -4.31 -10.24 1.51
CA LEU A 8 -5.39 -10.86 2.29
C LEU A 8 -6.10 -9.84 3.18
N PHE A 9 -5.35 -8.96 3.86
CA PHE A 9 -5.96 -7.88 4.64
C PHE A 9 -6.63 -6.80 3.78
N LEU A 10 -6.16 -6.59 2.54
CA LEU A 10 -6.82 -5.70 1.59
C LEU A 10 -8.21 -6.22 1.20
N ILE A 11 -8.36 -7.54 0.98
CA ILE A 11 -9.62 -8.13 0.50
C ILE A 11 -10.52 -8.69 1.62
N ARG A 12 -9.95 -8.96 2.79
CA ARG A 12 -10.62 -9.45 4.00
C ARG A 12 -10.01 -8.75 5.22
N PRO A 13 -10.43 -7.51 5.52
CA PRO A 13 -9.90 -6.75 6.65
C PRO A 13 -10.05 -7.53 7.97
N ASN A 14 -9.02 -7.46 8.82
CA ASN A 14 -8.98 -8.12 10.14
C ASN A 14 -9.15 -9.65 10.12
N ALA A 15 -9.05 -10.29 8.96
CA ALA A 15 -9.29 -11.72 8.88
C ALA A 15 -8.25 -12.56 9.64
N GLN A 16 -8.69 -13.66 10.23
CA GLN A 16 -7.82 -14.61 10.90
C GLN A 16 -7.40 -15.76 9.97
N PHE A 17 -6.10 -15.90 9.75
CA PHE A 17 -5.56 -16.94 8.88
C PHE A 17 -4.08 -17.22 9.19
N SER A 18 -3.57 -18.34 8.66
CA SER A 18 -2.14 -18.62 8.59
C SER A 18 -1.76 -18.95 7.14
N VAL A 19 -0.63 -18.44 6.68
CA VAL A 19 -0.14 -18.67 5.31
C VAL A 19 1.39 -18.79 5.32
N GLY A 20 1.91 -19.67 4.48
CA GLY A 20 3.35 -19.81 4.20
C GLY A 20 3.75 -18.96 2.98
N ASP A 21 4.58 -19.53 2.11
CA ASP A 21 5.21 -18.81 1.00
C ASP A 21 4.28 -18.57 -0.20
N THR A 22 3.20 -19.34 -0.31
CA THR A 22 2.26 -19.26 -1.44
C THR A 22 0.81 -19.25 -0.96
N PHE A 23 -0.10 -18.73 -1.79
CA PHE A 23 -1.53 -18.67 -1.45
C PHE A 23 -2.14 -20.06 -1.21
N GLU A 24 -1.61 -21.10 -1.86
CA GLU A 24 -2.06 -22.48 -1.74
C GLU A 24 -1.87 -23.03 -0.32
N SER A 25 -0.90 -22.47 0.43
CA SER A 25 -0.67 -22.81 1.84
C SER A 25 -1.64 -22.12 2.82
N LEU A 26 -2.60 -21.33 2.33
CA LEU A 26 -3.56 -20.58 3.13
C LEU A 26 -4.48 -21.50 3.93
N LYS A 27 -4.32 -21.48 5.25
CA LYS A 27 -5.26 -22.04 6.22
C LYS A 27 -6.11 -20.91 6.79
N TRP A 28 -7.42 -21.05 6.65
CA TRP A 28 -8.39 -20.07 7.10
C TRP A 28 -8.83 -20.38 8.52
N LEU A 29 -8.83 -19.37 9.39
CA LEU A 29 -9.20 -19.50 10.81
C LEU A 29 -10.34 -18.56 11.20
N ASP A 30 -10.79 -17.70 10.28
CA ASP A 30 -11.84 -16.72 10.53
C ASP A 30 -13.23 -17.36 10.44
N GLU A 31 -14.08 -17.09 11.43
CA GLU A 31 -15.44 -17.60 11.54
C GLU A 31 -16.49 -16.61 11.02
N GLU A 32 -16.16 -15.32 10.87
CA GLU A 32 -17.08 -14.27 10.44
C GLU A 32 -17.03 -14.04 8.92
N GLN A 33 -15.85 -14.22 8.33
CA GLN A 33 -15.57 -14.00 6.92
C GLN A 33 -15.27 -15.30 6.20
N THR A 34 -15.59 -15.35 4.90
CA THR A 34 -15.28 -16.51 4.07
C THR A 34 -13.87 -16.44 3.51
N LYS A 35 -13.21 -17.61 3.46
CA LYS A 35 -11.91 -17.79 2.80
C LYS A 35 -12.01 -17.26 1.36
N PRO A 36 -11.12 -16.36 0.93
CA PRO A 36 -11.13 -15.86 -0.44
C PRO A 36 -10.80 -16.99 -1.41
N THR A 37 -11.42 -16.95 -2.58
CA THR A 37 -11.04 -17.79 -3.72
C THR A 37 -9.71 -17.34 -4.30
N LYS A 38 -9.05 -18.21 -5.08
CA LYS A 38 -7.82 -17.84 -5.79
C LYS A 38 -8.04 -16.66 -6.76
N ALA A 39 -9.21 -16.61 -7.41
CA ALA A 39 -9.55 -15.53 -8.32
C ALA A 39 -9.69 -14.18 -7.60
N GLU A 40 -10.36 -14.15 -6.45
CA GLU A 40 -10.44 -12.95 -5.61
C GLU A 40 -9.06 -12.50 -5.11
N TYR A 41 -8.22 -13.45 -4.72
CA TYR A 41 -6.84 -13.15 -4.33
C TYR A 41 -6.04 -12.56 -5.49
N ASP A 42 -6.12 -13.14 -6.69
CA ASP A 42 -5.39 -12.65 -7.87
C ASP A 42 -5.85 -11.25 -8.29
N GLU A 43 -7.15 -10.96 -8.15
CA GLU A 43 -7.66 -9.60 -8.37
C GLU A 43 -7.17 -8.63 -7.28
N GLY A 44 -7.14 -9.08 -6.03
CA GLY A 44 -6.54 -8.33 -4.92
C GLY A 44 -5.06 -8.03 -5.14
N VAL A 45 -4.29 -8.97 -5.72
CA VAL A 45 -2.88 -8.76 -6.10
C VAL A 45 -2.77 -7.63 -7.12
N LYS A 46 -3.61 -7.62 -8.17
CA LYS A 46 -3.60 -6.54 -9.17
C LYS A 46 -3.91 -5.19 -8.54
N ALA A 47 -4.92 -5.13 -7.67
CA ALA A 47 -5.30 -3.91 -6.96
C ALA A 47 -4.17 -3.41 -6.04
N TYR A 48 -3.53 -4.33 -5.31
CA TYR A 48 -2.37 -4.01 -4.48
C TYR A 48 -1.23 -3.45 -5.33
N ASP A 49 -0.88 -4.11 -6.43
CA ASP A 49 0.21 -3.70 -7.32
C ASP A 49 -0.09 -2.36 -8.03
N ALA A 50 -1.34 -2.10 -8.41
CA ALA A 50 -1.78 -0.82 -8.97
C ALA A 50 -1.54 0.36 -8.00
N GLN A 51 -1.51 0.10 -6.69
CA GLN A 51 -1.20 1.10 -5.66
C GLN A 51 0.29 1.14 -5.26
N ALA A 52 1.17 0.37 -5.91
CA ALA A 52 2.60 0.35 -5.58
C ALA A 52 3.25 1.73 -5.71
N TYR A 53 2.81 2.57 -6.66
CA TYR A 53 3.32 3.93 -6.80
C TYR A 53 3.02 4.77 -5.55
N ALA A 54 1.84 4.62 -4.94
CA ALA A 54 1.43 5.42 -3.80
C ALA A 54 2.27 5.08 -2.57
N ARG A 55 2.46 3.79 -2.28
CA ARG A 55 3.31 3.33 -1.17
C ARG A 55 4.77 3.77 -1.32
N LYS A 56 5.31 3.72 -2.54
CA LYS A 56 6.67 4.21 -2.84
C LYS A 56 6.79 5.73 -2.65
N ARG A 57 5.76 6.50 -3.04
CA ARG A 57 5.74 7.96 -2.81
C ARG A 57 5.64 8.29 -1.33
N GLU A 58 4.79 7.60 -0.58
CA GLU A 58 4.62 7.83 0.85
C GLU A 58 5.93 7.62 1.62
N ALA A 59 6.72 6.62 1.26
CA ALA A 59 8.03 6.36 1.88
C ALA A 59 9.07 7.45 1.63
N GLU A 60 8.93 8.25 0.55
CA GLU A 60 9.88 9.32 0.18
C GLU A 60 9.29 10.72 0.31
N TYR A 61 7.99 10.84 0.55
CA TYR A 61 7.33 12.14 0.66
C TYR A 61 7.85 12.91 1.87
N PRO A 62 7.90 14.25 1.76
CA PRO A 62 8.20 15.09 2.91
C PRO A 62 7.26 14.76 4.07
N SER A 63 7.81 14.73 5.28
CA SER A 63 7.07 14.54 6.52
C SER A 63 6.05 15.67 6.73
N ILE A 64 5.08 15.42 7.62
CA ILE A 64 4.09 16.44 7.99
C ILE A 64 4.78 17.69 8.56
N GLN A 65 5.83 17.51 9.36
CA GLN A 65 6.62 18.60 9.94
C GLN A 65 7.30 19.44 8.85
N GLU A 66 7.95 18.82 7.86
CA GLU A 66 8.54 19.54 6.73
C GLU A 66 7.48 20.29 5.91
N CYS A 67 6.30 19.70 5.73
CA CYS A 67 5.18 20.36 5.07
C CYS A 67 4.70 21.58 5.86
N VAL A 68 4.60 21.48 7.19
CA VAL A 68 4.18 22.59 8.07
C VAL A 68 5.22 23.72 8.07
N HIS A 69 6.52 23.39 8.18
CA HIS A 69 7.58 24.40 8.11
C HIS A 69 7.56 25.15 6.77
N ALA A 70 7.45 24.42 5.64
CA ALA A 70 7.34 25.05 4.33
C ALA A 70 6.11 25.98 4.19
N ILE A 71 4.99 25.68 4.88
CA ILE A 71 3.82 26.57 4.91
C ILE A 71 4.11 27.83 5.75
N LEU A 72 4.75 27.68 6.91
CA LEU A 72 5.03 28.80 7.83
C LEU A 72 6.14 29.73 7.30
N ASP A 73 7.09 29.17 6.56
CA ASP A 73 8.28 29.88 6.05
C ASP A 73 8.10 30.39 4.60
N ASP A 74 6.91 30.24 4.01
CA ASP A 74 6.58 30.57 2.60
C ASP A 74 7.46 29.84 1.56
N ASP A 75 7.92 28.63 1.88
CA ASP A 75 8.78 27.78 1.02
C ASP A 75 7.98 26.68 0.28
N LEU A 76 6.77 27.01 -0.15
CA LEU A 76 5.89 26.04 -0.82
C LEU A 76 6.42 25.58 -2.18
N THR A 77 7.18 26.43 -2.88
CA THR A 77 7.76 26.10 -4.19
C THR A 77 8.74 24.94 -4.08
N ALA A 78 9.71 25.00 -3.16
CA ALA A 78 10.69 23.94 -2.99
C ALA A 78 10.03 22.63 -2.52
N LEU A 79 9.00 22.71 -1.65
CA LEU A 79 8.21 21.56 -1.24
C LEU A 79 7.51 20.89 -2.44
N GLN A 80 6.92 21.69 -3.33
CA GLN A 80 6.24 21.19 -4.53
C GLN A 80 7.21 20.53 -5.51
N GLU A 81 8.40 21.12 -5.73
CA GLU A 81 9.45 20.54 -6.57
C GLU A 81 9.91 19.18 -6.04
N LYS A 82 10.17 19.07 -4.72
CA LYS A 82 10.50 17.79 -4.07
C LYS A 82 9.42 16.74 -4.32
N ARG A 83 8.15 17.08 -4.08
CA ARG A 83 7.01 16.16 -4.33
C ARG A 83 6.90 15.78 -5.80
N GLN A 84 7.14 16.72 -6.72
CA GLN A 84 7.05 16.45 -8.15
C GLN A 84 8.18 15.53 -8.61
N ALA A 85 9.41 15.68 -8.08
CA ALA A 85 10.51 14.75 -8.36
C ALA A 85 10.15 13.31 -7.93
N ILE A 86 9.56 13.14 -6.76
CA ILE A 86 9.12 11.81 -6.27
C ILE A 86 7.98 11.26 -7.14
N LYS A 87 7.04 12.10 -7.57
CA LYS A 87 5.95 11.69 -8.50
C LYS A 87 6.49 11.27 -9.86
N THR A 88 7.52 11.93 -10.37
CA THR A 88 8.21 11.56 -11.61
C THR A 88 8.97 10.25 -11.47
N LYS A 89 9.64 10.02 -10.32
CA LYS A 89 10.32 8.76 -10.00
C LYS A 89 9.34 7.57 -9.89
N TYR A 90 8.15 7.82 -9.34
CA TYR A 90 7.08 6.82 -9.18
C TYR A 90 5.82 7.28 -9.89
N PRO A 91 5.74 7.21 -11.22
CA PRO A 91 4.58 7.68 -11.98
C PRO A 91 3.30 6.93 -11.57
N LYS A 92 2.17 7.63 -11.64
CA LYS A 92 0.87 6.97 -11.53
C LYS A 92 0.61 6.33 -12.90
N SER A 93 0.70 5.01 -12.95
CA SER A 93 0.33 4.21 -14.13
C SER A 93 -1.12 4.47 -14.53
#